data_AF-A0A6L7WKQ1-F1
#
_entry.id   AF-A0A6L7WKQ1-F1
#
_cell.length_a   1.000
_cell.length_b   1.000
_cell.length_c   1.000
_cell.angle_alpha   90.00
_cell.angle_beta   90.00
_cell.angle_gamma   90.00
#
_symmetry.space_group_name_H-M   'P 1'
#
loop_
_entity.id
_entity.type
_entity.pdbx_description
1 polymer ?
#
loop_
_entity_poly.entity_id
_entity_poly.type
_entity_poly.pdbx_seq_one_letter_code
_entity_poly.pdbx_strand_id
1 'polypeptide(L)'
;MNTSKPASLRRWRPRSWNREEEVFETFDTTAAIADPPILVELSDLPENRDLITLHHGAIRNGLADRLFHPVPVTETTPWHDVLERIVAMRIEYRLDGKTVTLECPRNDGFENWNHASVDAIAVHVVLQRGRNGDDTRTLKLPTDFAVTGEYGCNATTTGVLLGAGSKLGIDELSALIHDAVFEPGGDEDDDSFETQLENSRENAYYAACDLLLDKTAARDEKIRYSVQHRIGHLVPGGHTVRIVRHPGIETVEVEVLKNP
;
A
#
# COMPACT_ATOMS: atom_id res chain seq x y z
N MET A 1 24.89 -15.19 29.44
CA MET A 1 24.16 -16.02 28.46
C MET A 1 24.44 -15.44 27.09
N ASN A 2 25.09 -16.20 26.22
CA ASN A 2 25.46 -15.74 24.89
C ASN A 2 24.21 -15.88 23.99
N THR A 3 23.46 -14.80 23.82
CA THR A 3 22.31 -14.76 22.91
C THR A 3 22.83 -14.83 21.48
N SER A 4 22.76 -16.02 20.88
CA SER A 4 22.99 -16.19 19.45
C SER A 4 22.08 -15.22 18.69
N LYS A 5 22.67 -14.29 17.96
CA LYS A 5 21.96 -13.30 17.14
C LYS A 5 21.00 -14.02 16.19
N PRO A 6 19.80 -13.49 15.95
CA PRO A 6 18.84 -14.09 15.03
C PRO A 6 19.33 -13.91 13.59
N ALA A 7 20.15 -14.86 13.11
CA ALA A 7 20.68 -14.91 11.75
C ALA A 7 19.61 -15.27 10.70
N SER A 8 18.37 -15.47 11.13
CA SER A 8 17.27 -16.02 10.35
C SER A 8 16.02 -15.12 10.35
N LEU A 9 16.22 -13.82 10.61
CA LEU A 9 15.20 -12.79 10.42
C LEU A 9 15.49 -11.98 9.17
N ARG A 10 14.44 -11.52 8.51
CA ARG A 10 14.54 -10.66 7.34
C ARG A 10 13.77 -9.39 7.57
N ARG A 11 14.36 -8.28 7.13
CA ARG A 11 13.70 -6.97 7.21
C ARG A 11 12.38 -7.07 6.47
N TRP A 12 11.31 -6.69 7.13
CA TRP A 12 9.99 -6.79 6.54
C TRP A 12 9.81 -5.76 5.43
N ARG A 13 9.39 -6.26 4.26
CA ARG A 13 9.06 -5.47 3.07
C ARG A 13 7.71 -5.97 2.54
N PRO A 14 6.62 -5.22 2.74
CA PRO A 14 5.30 -5.66 2.26
C PRO A 14 5.26 -5.73 0.73
N ARG A 15 6.04 -4.89 0.02
CA ARG A 15 6.11 -4.84 -1.45
C ARG A 15 6.66 -6.10 -2.12
N SER A 16 7.38 -6.95 -1.38
CA SER A 16 7.94 -8.20 -1.89
C SER A 16 7.20 -9.42 -1.33
N TRP A 17 6.04 -9.22 -0.72
CA TRP A 17 5.19 -10.30 -0.27
C TRP A 17 4.39 -10.84 -1.46
N ASN A 18 5.09 -11.56 -2.36
CA ASN A 18 4.45 -12.47 -3.29
C ASN A 18 4.75 -13.89 -2.80
N ARG A 19 3.72 -14.69 -2.57
CA ARG A 19 3.85 -16.06 -2.02
C ARG A 19 4.65 -16.97 -2.95
N GLU A 20 4.78 -16.58 -4.22
CA GLU A 20 5.36 -17.38 -5.31
C GLU A 20 6.71 -16.86 -5.84
N GLU A 21 7.02 -15.56 -5.68
CA GLU A 21 8.27 -14.95 -6.17
C GLU A 21 9.19 -14.53 -5.03
N GLU A 22 9.86 -15.52 -4.47
CA GLU A 22 10.82 -15.40 -3.38
C GLU A 22 12.21 -14.90 -3.86
N VAL A 23 12.34 -13.65 -4.32
CA VAL A 23 13.66 -13.01 -4.50
C VAL A 23 13.99 -12.15 -3.28
N PHE A 24 14.94 -12.62 -2.47
CA PHE A 24 15.20 -12.11 -1.13
C PHE A 24 16.54 -11.39 -0.98
N GLU A 25 16.51 -10.20 -0.39
CA GLU A 25 17.70 -9.58 0.19
C GLU A 25 17.83 -10.00 1.65
N THR A 26 18.82 -10.84 1.97
CA THR A 26 19.23 -11.08 3.35
C THR A 26 20.03 -9.88 3.85
N PHE A 27 19.51 -9.18 4.85
CA PHE A 27 20.26 -8.14 5.54
C PHE A 27 21.14 -8.77 6.64
N ASP A 28 22.39 -8.32 6.71
CA ASP A 28 23.28 -8.65 7.82
C ASP A 28 22.81 -7.88 9.08
N THR A 29 22.21 -8.61 10.03
CA THR A 29 21.66 -8.10 11.29
C THR A 29 22.73 -7.70 12.31
N THR A 30 23.99 -7.51 11.88
CA THR A 30 25.11 -7.12 12.74
C THR A 30 25.19 -5.63 13.04
N ALA A 31 24.47 -4.76 12.31
CA ALA A 31 24.25 -3.38 12.74
C ALA A 31 23.29 -3.41 13.95
N ALA A 32 23.76 -2.93 15.09
CA ALA A 32 23.04 -2.97 16.35
C ALA A 32 21.63 -2.38 16.20
N ILE A 33 20.61 -3.24 16.18
CA ILE A 33 19.23 -2.81 16.42
C ILE A 33 19.21 -2.44 17.90
N ALA A 34 19.10 -1.15 18.21
CA ALA A 34 19.11 -0.64 19.58
C ALA A 34 17.91 -1.17 20.40
N ASP A 35 16.85 -1.60 19.71
CA ASP A 35 15.58 -2.07 20.26
C ASP A 35 15.23 -3.50 19.80
N PRO A 36 14.40 -4.24 20.56
CA PRO A 36 14.02 -5.60 20.17
C PRO A 36 13.18 -5.61 18.88
N PRO A 37 13.45 -6.57 17.96
CA PRO A 37 12.67 -6.76 16.75
C PRO A 37 11.24 -7.23 17.07
N ILE A 38 10.33 -6.85 16.18
CA ILE A 38 8.92 -7.24 16.16
C ILE A 38 8.71 -8.13 14.94
N LEU A 39 8.24 -9.34 15.18
CA LEU A 39 7.96 -10.34 14.16
C LEU A 39 6.59 -10.09 13.54
N VAL A 40 6.55 -10.01 12.22
CA VAL A 40 5.35 -10.03 11.39
C VAL A 40 5.10 -11.51 11.01
N GLU A 41 4.67 -12.29 11.99
CA GLU A 41 4.27 -13.69 11.83
C GLU A 41 2.76 -13.75 11.94
N LEU A 42 2.09 -13.46 10.84
CA LEU A 42 0.65 -13.58 10.78
C LEU A 42 0.38 -14.82 9.93
N SER A 43 0.46 -16.00 10.53
CA SER A 43 0.18 -17.27 9.85
C SER A 43 -1.21 -17.31 9.20
N ASP A 44 -2.10 -16.37 9.57
CA ASP A 44 -3.43 -16.11 9.03
C ASP A 44 -3.58 -14.67 8.49
N LEU A 45 -2.54 -14.13 7.84
CA LEU A 45 -2.41 -12.72 7.42
C LEU A 45 -3.75 -12.03 7.06
N PRO A 46 -4.07 -10.88 7.68
CA PRO A 46 -4.92 -9.88 7.04
C PRO A 46 -4.35 -9.47 5.67
N GLU A 47 -5.23 -9.03 4.78
CA GLU A 47 -4.98 -8.74 3.37
C GLU A 47 -3.71 -7.88 3.12
N ASN A 48 -3.07 -7.99 1.94
CA ASN A 48 -1.87 -7.20 1.59
C ASN A 48 -2.04 -5.68 1.87
N ARG A 49 -3.26 -5.18 1.72
CA ARG A 49 -3.71 -3.82 2.03
C ARG A 49 -3.43 -3.37 3.46
N ASP A 50 -3.77 -4.25 4.39
CA ASP A 50 -3.65 -4.07 5.83
C ASP A 50 -2.16 -4.01 6.22
N LEU A 51 -1.33 -4.80 5.53
CA LEU A 51 0.11 -4.81 5.69
C LEU A 51 0.78 -3.54 5.15
N ILE A 52 0.34 -3.02 4.01
CA ILE A 52 0.84 -1.74 3.50
C ILE A 52 0.46 -0.60 4.46
N THR A 53 -0.75 -0.64 5.00
CA THR A 53 -1.21 0.32 6.01
C THR A 53 -0.36 0.26 7.28
N LEU A 54 -0.08 -0.94 7.80
CA LEU A 54 0.83 -1.17 8.92
C LEU A 54 2.24 -0.65 8.63
N HIS A 55 2.79 -0.95 7.45
CA HIS A 55 4.14 -0.53 7.08
C HIS A 55 4.29 0.99 7.03
N HIS A 56 3.33 1.66 6.41
CA HIS A 56 3.29 3.12 6.38
C HIS A 56 3.17 3.71 7.79
N GLY A 57 2.27 3.15 8.62
CA GLY A 57 2.17 3.51 10.04
C GLY A 57 3.50 3.30 10.79
N ALA A 58 4.20 2.19 10.56
CA ALA A 58 5.47 1.89 11.22
C ALA A 58 6.59 2.85 10.80
N ILE A 59 6.68 3.24 9.52
CA ILE A 59 7.65 4.26 9.05
C ILE A 59 7.42 5.57 9.79
N ARG A 60 6.17 6.05 9.83
CA ARG A 60 5.81 7.33 10.48
C ARG A 60 6.11 7.36 11.98
N ASN A 61 6.08 6.19 12.63
CA ASN A 61 6.32 6.04 14.05
C ASN A 61 7.74 5.57 14.39
N GLY A 62 8.66 5.53 13.41
CA GLY A 62 10.07 5.14 13.64
C GLY A 62 10.25 3.67 14.02
N LEU A 63 9.32 2.80 13.63
CA LEU A 63 9.33 1.35 13.91
C LEU A 63 9.72 0.50 12.70
N ALA A 64 9.92 1.09 11.52
CA ALA A 64 10.23 0.34 10.30
C ALA A 64 11.49 -0.54 10.41
N ASP A 65 12.52 -0.09 11.12
CA ASP A 65 13.75 -0.87 11.34
C ASP A 65 13.58 -2.00 12.36
N ARG A 66 12.41 -2.08 13.02
CA ARG A 66 12.07 -3.12 14.01
C ARG A 66 11.14 -4.18 13.44
N LEU A 67 10.56 -3.99 12.26
CA LEU A 67 9.65 -4.97 11.67
C LEU A 67 10.44 -6.01 10.88
N PHE A 68 10.33 -7.27 11.29
CA PHE A 68 10.99 -8.41 10.65
C PHE A 68 9.97 -9.49 10.36
N HIS A 69 10.11 -10.18 9.24
CA HIS A 69 9.35 -11.40 9.00
C HIS A 69 10.19 -12.62 9.41
N PRO A 70 9.57 -13.65 9.99
CA PRO A 70 10.25 -14.92 10.22
C PRO A 70 10.56 -15.61 8.87
N VAL A 71 11.57 -16.48 8.87
CA VAL A 71 11.85 -17.39 7.76
C VAL A 71 11.28 -18.76 8.17
N PRO A 72 10.61 -19.54 7.31
CA PRO A 72 9.87 -20.76 7.71
C PRO A 72 10.62 -21.74 8.63
N VAL A 73 11.94 -21.82 8.53
CA VAL A 73 12.79 -22.66 9.40
C VAL A 73 12.87 -22.20 10.87
N THR A 74 12.30 -21.04 11.22
CA THR A 74 12.55 -20.37 12.51
C THR A 74 11.53 -20.61 13.60
N GLU A 75 10.32 -21.07 13.29
CA GLU A 75 9.23 -21.26 14.26
C GLU A 75 9.59 -22.21 15.42
N THR A 76 10.56 -23.10 15.19
CA THR A 76 11.04 -24.09 16.16
C THR A 76 12.23 -23.62 17.00
N THR A 77 12.76 -22.43 16.74
CA THR A 77 13.98 -21.95 17.41
C THR A 77 13.69 -21.25 18.75
N PRO A 78 14.56 -21.37 19.77
CA PRO A 78 14.32 -20.78 21.09
C PRO A 78 14.19 -19.26 21.10
N TRP A 79 14.84 -18.56 20.16
CA TRP A 79 14.74 -17.09 20.08
C TRP A 79 13.39 -16.64 19.51
N HIS A 80 12.70 -17.50 18.75
CA HIS A 80 11.40 -17.19 18.16
C HIS A 80 10.36 -16.85 19.23
N ASP A 81 10.39 -17.59 20.33
CA ASP A 81 9.42 -17.45 21.41
C ASP A 81 9.73 -16.28 22.37
N VAL A 82 10.92 -15.67 22.30
CA VAL A 82 11.27 -14.53 23.16
C VAL A 82 11.08 -13.17 22.49
N LEU A 83 10.84 -13.15 21.17
CA LEU A 83 10.55 -11.92 20.43
C LEU A 83 9.06 -11.59 20.46
N GLU A 84 8.77 -10.30 20.27
CA GLU A 84 7.39 -9.84 20.16
C GLU A 84 6.86 -10.18 18.76
N ARG A 85 5.69 -10.80 18.68
CA ARG A 85 4.99 -11.17 17.44
C ARG A 85 3.70 -10.38 17.31
N ILE A 86 3.41 -9.86 16.12
CA ILE A 86 2.08 -9.33 15.82
C ILE A 86 1.13 -10.51 15.70
N VAL A 87 0.17 -10.63 16.63
CA VAL A 87 -0.81 -11.73 16.66
C VAL A 87 -2.22 -11.28 16.29
N ALA A 88 -2.47 -9.98 16.32
CA ALA A 88 -3.70 -9.39 15.81
C ALA A 88 -3.44 -7.96 15.34
N MET A 89 -4.26 -7.51 14.39
CA MET A 89 -4.24 -6.15 13.90
C MET A 89 -5.67 -5.66 13.67
N ARG A 90 -5.90 -4.38 13.91
CA ARG A 90 -7.12 -3.68 13.50
C ARG A 90 -6.77 -2.26 13.09
N ILE A 91 -7.52 -1.70 12.16
CA ILE A 91 -7.37 -0.29 11.77
C ILE A 91 -8.57 0.47 12.33
N GLU A 92 -8.32 1.62 12.95
CA GLU A 92 -9.35 2.54 13.40
C GLU A 92 -9.21 3.84 12.63
N TYR A 93 -10.33 4.45 12.26
CA TYR A 93 -10.36 5.80 11.74
C TYR A 93 -11.41 6.64 12.46
N ARG A 94 -11.25 7.97 12.38
CA ARG A 94 -12.20 8.91 12.93
C ARG A 94 -12.87 9.71 11.82
N LEU A 95 -14.19 9.68 11.79
CA LEU A 95 -15.00 10.44 10.85
C LEU A 95 -16.07 11.22 11.63
N ASP A 96 -16.14 12.54 11.39
CA ASP A 96 -17.06 13.44 12.09
C ASP A 96 -17.00 13.28 13.62
N GLY A 97 -15.79 13.11 14.15
CA GLY A 97 -15.56 12.91 15.58
C GLY A 97 -15.92 11.52 16.14
N LYS A 98 -16.45 10.60 15.33
CA LYS A 98 -16.75 9.21 15.73
C LYS A 98 -15.61 8.28 15.34
N THR A 99 -15.21 7.40 16.25
CA THR A 99 -14.25 6.32 15.96
C THR A 99 -14.99 5.15 15.32
N VAL A 100 -14.48 4.69 14.19
CA VAL A 100 -14.94 3.50 13.47
C VAL A 100 -13.77 2.53 13.37
N THR A 101 -14.01 1.25 13.63
CA THR A 101 -13.03 0.18 13.42
C THR A 101 -13.28 -0.43 12.06
N LEU A 102 -12.24 -0.56 11.24
CA LEU A 102 -12.28 -1.35 10.02
C LEU A 102 -12.26 -2.83 10.39
N GLU A 103 -13.38 -3.51 10.20
CA GLU A 103 -13.47 -4.96 10.25
C GLU A 103 -13.34 -5.50 8.83
N CYS A 104 -12.32 -6.33 8.58
CA CYS A 104 -12.17 -7.05 7.31
C CYS A 104 -12.61 -8.52 7.48
N PRO A 105 -13.42 -9.10 6.57
CA PRO A 105 -14.19 -8.45 5.51
C PRO A 105 -15.60 -8.10 6.03
N ARG A 106 -16.16 -6.94 5.69
CA ARG A 106 -17.58 -6.78 5.28
C ARG A 106 -18.05 -5.33 5.21
N ASN A 107 -18.56 -4.95 4.03
CA ASN A 107 -19.96 -4.65 3.72
C ASN A 107 -20.87 -4.01 4.81
N ASP A 108 -20.36 -3.12 5.66
CA ASP A 108 -21.07 -2.50 6.78
C ASP A 108 -21.69 -1.13 6.44
N GLY A 109 -22.28 -1.01 5.25
CA GLY A 109 -23.20 0.09 4.94
C GLY A 109 -22.53 1.43 4.61
N PHE A 110 -21.24 1.45 4.30
CA PHE A 110 -20.65 2.50 3.47
C PHE A 110 -21.13 2.32 2.02
N GLU A 111 -22.37 2.73 1.73
CA GLU A 111 -22.97 2.67 0.38
C GLU A 111 -22.20 3.51 -0.66
N ASN A 112 -21.19 4.27 -0.25
CA ASN A 112 -20.32 5.05 -1.11
C ASN A 112 -18.86 4.65 -0.85
N TRP A 113 -18.37 3.68 -1.63
CA TRP A 113 -16.97 3.24 -1.72
C TRP A 113 -16.06 4.30 -2.34
N ASN A 114 -16.26 5.56 -1.99
CA ASN A 114 -15.46 6.67 -2.48
C ASN A 114 -14.40 6.96 -1.43
N HIS A 115 -13.14 6.84 -1.84
CA HIS A 115 -12.05 7.74 -1.46
C HIS A 115 -12.47 8.86 -0.49
N ALA A 116 -12.08 8.74 0.78
CA ALA A 116 -12.56 9.62 1.84
C ALA A 116 -11.42 10.26 2.62
N SER A 117 -11.53 11.58 2.83
CA SER A 117 -10.74 12.27 3.84
C SER A 117 -11.36 12.02 5.22
N VAL A 118 -10.55 11.58 6.17
CA VAL A 118 -10.96 11.27 7.55
C VAL A 118 -10.14 12.08 8.55
N ASP A 119 -10.66 12.28 9.76
CA ASP A 119 -10.01 13.13 10.77
C ASP A 119 -8.66 12.56 11.26
N ALA A 120 -8.58 11.22 11.39
CA ALA A 120 -7.40 10.50 11.86
C ALA A 120 -7.50 9.02 11.52
N ILE A 121 -6.37 8.34 11.37
CA ILE A 121 -6.27 6.90 11.19
C ILE A 121 -5.22 6.35 12.17
N ALA A 122 -5.45 5.16 12.70
CA ALA A 122 -4.48 4.45 13.52
C ALA A 122 -4.52 2.95 13.28
N VAL A 123 -3.35 2.33 13.20
CA VAL A 123 -3.19 0.88 13.19
C VAL A 123 -2.94 0.41 14.62
N HIS A 124 -3.77 -0.50 15.09
CA HIS A 124 -3.62 -1.13 16.39
C HIS A 124 -3.10 -2.54 16.18
N VAL A 125 -1.92 -2.83 16.73
CA VAL A 125 -1.33 -4.17 16.68
C VAL A 125 -1.22 -4.74 18.09
N VAL A 126 -1.65 -5.99 18.25
CA VAL A 126 -1.44 -6.76 19.46
C VAL A 126 -0.14 -7.52 19.31
N LEU A 127 0.81 -7.21 20.18
CA LEU A 127 2.09 -7.88 20.27
C LEU A 127 2.02 -8.94 21.36
N GLN A 128 2.54 -10.13 21.07
CA GLN A 128 2.66 -11.23 22.00
C GLN A 128 4.11 -11.69 22.09
N ARG A 129 4.62 -11.85 23.32
CA ARG A 129 5.87 -12.57 23.60
C ARG A 129 5.54 -13.92 24.24
N GLY A 130 6.29 -14.96 23.91
CA GLY A 130 6.06 -16.31 24.43
C GLY A 130 4.92 -17.05 23.73
N ARG A 131 4.90 -18.39 23.84
CA ARG A 131 3.87 -19.23 23.20
C ARG A 131 2.50 -19.14 23.86
N ASN A 132 2.45 -18.85 25.16
CA ASN A 132 1.24 -19.02 25.96
C ASN A 132 0.32 -17.78 26.01
N GLY A 133 0.69 -16.66 25.37
CA GLY A 133 -0.16 -15.47 25.33
C GLY A 133 -0.18 -14.63 26.62
N ASP A 134 0.60 -15.00 27.63
CA ASP A 134 0.59 -14.34 28.94
C ASP A 134 1.25 -12.95 28.94
N ASP A 135 2.15 -12.67 27.99
CA ASP A 135 2.83 -11.37 27.81
C ASP A 135 2.34 -10.72 26.50
N THR A 136 1.20 -10.04 26.58
CA THR A 136 0.62 -9.28 25.46
C THR A 136 0.58 -7.77 25.74
N ARG A 137 0.82 -6.98 24.70
CA ARG A 137 0.65 -5.53 24.74
C ARG A 137 0.16 -4.98 23.41
N THR A 138 -0.60 -3.90 23.45
CA THR A 138 -1.10 -3.24 22.24
C THR A 138 -0.26 -2.02 21.91
N LEU A 139 0.17 -1.91 20.64
CA LEU A 139 0.68 -0.66 20.08
C LEU A 139 -0.40 0.01 19.25
N LYS A 140 -0.51 1.33 19.40
CA LYS A 140 -1.31 2.19 18.53
C LYS A 140 -0.35 3.03 17.68
N LEU A 141 -0.43 2.88 16.37
CA LEU A 141 0.42 3.52 15.39
C LEU A 141 -0.41 4.52 14.56
N PRO A 142 -0.38 5.82 14.88
CA PRO A 142 -1.00 6.84 14.05
C PRO A 142 -0.49 6.78 12.61
N THR A 143 -1.40 6.83 11.65
CA THR A 143 -1.12 6.85 10.21
C THR A 143 -2.04 7.86 9.52
N ASP A 144 -1.75 8.21 8.28
CA ASP A 144 -2.58 9.08 7.44
C ASP A 144 -3.07 8.38 6.17
N PHE A 145 -2.85 7.07 6.05
CA PHE A 145 -3.31 6.26 4.93
C PHE A 145 -3.85 4.92 5.45
N ALA A 146 -4.96 4.47 4.86
CA ALA A 146 -5.46 3.10 4.95
C ALA A 146 -6.26 2.74 3.70
N VAL A 147 -6.34 1.45 3.40
CA VAL A 147 -7.18 0.93 2.32
C VAL A 147 -8.30 0.08 2.91
N THR A 148 -9.48 0.18 2.32
CA THR A 148 -10.67 -0.61 2.65
C THR A 148 -11.14 -1.33 1.40
N GLY A 149 -11.79 -2.48 1.57
CA GLY A 149 -12.48 -3.17 0.49
C GLY A 149 -12.43 -4.69 0.61
N GLU A 150 -13.14 -5.38 -0.28
CA GLU A 150 -13.16 -6.84 -0.35
C GLU A 150 -12.04 -7.37 -1.26
N TYR A 151 -11.71 -8.66 -1.15
CA TYR A 151 -10.79 -9.36 -2.05
C TYR A 151 -11.11 -9.08 -3.52
N GLY A 152 -10.07 -8.92 -4.35
CA GLY A 152 -10.22 -8.68 -5.80
C GLY A 152 -10.61 -7.26 -6.20
N CYS A 153 -10.80 -6.32 -5.26
CA CYS A 153 -10.88 -4.90 -5.62
C CYS A 153 -9.54 -4.35 -6.11
N ASN A 154 -9.60 -3.49 -7.13
CA ASN A 154 -8.45 -2.78 -7.70
C ASN A 154 -8.43 -1.32 -7.21
N ALA A 155 -7.44 -0.54 -7.64
CA ALA A 155 -7.26 0.83 -7.20
C ALA A 155 -8.45 1.77 -7.47
N THR A 156 -9.36 1.42 -8.39
CA THR A 156 -10.56 2.23 -8.68
C THR A 156 -11.81 1.74 -7.93
N THR A 157 -11.78 0.53 -7.37
CA THR A 157 -12.91 -0.07 -6.66
C THR A 157 -12.65 -0.28 -5.17
N THR A 158 -11.41 -0.08 -4.72
CA THR A 158 -11.05 -0.08 -3.30
C THR A 158 -11.44 1.26 -2.65
N GLY A 159 -11.87 1.23 -1.40
CA GLY A 159 -11.93 2.45 -0.61
C GLY A 159 -10.53 2.84 -0.14
N VAL A 160 -10.20 4.14 -0.22
CA VAL A 160 -8.93 4.67 0.29
C VAL A 160 -9.27 5.75 1.30
N LEU A 161 -8.70 5.63 2.49
CA LEU A 161 -8.83 6.61 3.55
C LEU A 161 -7.56 7.44 3.64
N LEU A 162 -7.71 8.76 3.59
CA LEU A 162 -6.62 9.72 3.75
C LEU A 162 -6.88 10.58 4.97
N GLY A 163 -5.92 10.67 5.88
CA GLY A 163 -6.03 11.59 7.03
C GLY A 163 -6.04 13.05 6.55
N ALA A 164 -6.89 13.90 7.12
CA ALA A 164 -7.03 15.31 6.74
C ALA A 164 -5.73 16.13 6.88
N GLY A 165 -4.79 15.66 7.71
CA GLY A 165 -3.45 16.25 7.85
C GLY A 165 -2.36 15.59 7.01
N SER A 166 -2.74 14.71 6.07
CA SER A 166 -1.80 14.01 5.20
C SER A 166 -0.99 15.01 4.36
N LYS A 167 0.29 14.67 4.16
CA LYS A 167 1.21 15.42 3.29
C LYS A 167 1.59 14.63 2.05
N LEU A 168 0.94 13.49 1.82
CA LEU A 168 1.23 12.61 0.69
C LEU A 168 0.94 13.34 -0.62
N GLY A 169 1.95 13.40 -1.50
CA GLY A 169 1.76 13.83 -2.88
C GLY A 169 1.04 12.76 -3.72
N ILE A 170 0.68 13.12 -4.96
CA ILE A 170 0.04 12.18 -5.90
C ILE A 170 0.91 10.95 -6.13
N ASP A 171 2.22 11.15 -6.34
CA ASP A 171 3.16 10.05 -6.60
C ASP A 171 3.30 9.11 -5.38
N GLU A 172 3.37 9.68 -4.17
CA GLU A 172 3.50 8.89 -2.94
C GLU A 172 2.22 8.13 -2.62
N LEU A 173 1.06 8.78 -2.75
CA LEU A 173 -0.24 8.16 -2.51
C LEU A 173 -0.55 7.08 -3.56
N SER A 174 -0.26 7.34 -4.83
CA SER A 174 -0.46 6.36 -5.90
C SER A 174 0.42 5.12 -5.71
N ALA A 175 1.68 5.28 -5.28
CA ALA A 175 2.53 4.16 -4.93
C ALA A 175 1.93 3.34 -3.76
N LEU A 176 1.45 3.99 -2.71
CA LEU A 176 0.82 3.31 -1.56
C LEU A 176 -0.46 2.56 -1.97
N ILE A 177 -1.32 3.17 -2.79
CA ILE A 177 -2.53 2.54 -3.30
C ILE A 177 -2.16 1.33 -4.16
N HIS A 178 -1.25 1.50 -5.11
CA HIS A 178 -0.77 0.42 -5.97
C HIS A 178 -0.25 -0.76 -5.15
N ASP A 179 0.66 -0.51 -4.20
CA ASP A 179 1.25 -1.57 -3.40
C ASP A 179 0.21 -2.31 -2.53
N ALA A 180 -0.85 -1.61 -2.12
CA ALA A 180 -1.91 -2.20 -1.31
C ALA A 180 -2.82 -3.13 -2.11
N VAL A 181 -3.11 -2.80 -3.37
CA VAL A 181 -4.19 -3.48 -4.14
C VAL A 181 -3.73 -4.24 -5.37
N PHE A 182 -2.47 -4.08 -5.81
CA PHE A 182 -1.98 -4.80 -6.97
C PHE A 182 -1.75 -6.26 -6.63
N GLU A 183 -2.48 -7.12 -7.33
CA GLU A 183 -2.29 -8.56 -7.35
C GLU A 183 -2.36 -8.97 -8.83
N PRO A 184 -1.26 -9.50 -9.40
CA PRO A 184 -1.27 -9.92 -10.79
C PRO A 184 -2.23 -11.10 -10.96
N GLY A 185 -3.12 -11.01 -11.95
CA GLY A 185 -3.91 -12.13 -12.41
C GLY A 185 -3.01 -13.18 -13.07
N GLY A 186 -3.27 -14.44 -12.76
CA GLY A 186 -2.51 -15.59 -13.26
C GLY A 186 -3.30 -16.46 -14.24
N ASP A 187 -4.50 -16.04 -14.64
CA ASP A 187 -5.33 -16.81 -15.56
C ASP A 187 -4.81 -16.67 -17.00
N GLU A 188 -4.97 -17.72 -17.82
CA GLU A 188 -4.44 -17.74 -19.20
C GLU A 188 -5.04 -16.65 -20.11
N ASP A 189 -6.23 -16.15 -19.75
CA ASP A 189 -6.93 -15.07 -20.46
C ASP A 189 -6.54 -13.67 -19.94
N ASP A 190 -5.72 -13.58 -18.90
CA ASP A 190 -5.28 -12.30 -18.35
C ASP A 190 -4.25 -11.63 -19.27
N ASP A 191 -4.25 -10.29 -19.23
CA ASP A 191 -3.22 -9.48 -19.90
C ASP A 191 -1.81 -9.89 -19.45
N SER A 192 -0.78 -9.54 -20.22
CA SER A 192 0.60 -9.77 -19.79
C SER A 192 0.88 -9.05 -18.45
N PHE A 193 1.77 -9.62 -17.62
CA PHE A 193 2.16 -9.02 -16.35
C PHE A 193 2.54 -7.54 -16.48
N GLU A 194 3.29 -7.17 -17.51
CA GLU A 194 3.68 -5.77 -17.74
C GLU A 194 2.48 -4.86 -18.00
N THR A 195 1.53 -5.33 -18.80
CA THR A 195 0.29 -4.60 -19.11
C THR A 195 -0.56 -4.42 -17.86
N GLN A 196 -0.71 -5.48 -17.07
CA GLN A 196 -1.42 -5.43 -15.78
C GLN A 196 -0.77 -4.46 -14.81
N LEU A 197 0.57 -4.50 -14.70
CA LEU A 197 1.34 -3.61 -13.83
C LEU A 197 1.19 -2.14 -14.24
N GLU A 198 1.29 -1.83 -15.54
CA GLU A 198 1.11 -0.47 -16.05
C GLU A 198 -0.31 0.05 -15.81
N ASN A 199 -1.33 -0.77 -16.12
CA ASN A 199 -2.73 -0.41 -15.88
C ASN A 199 -3.01 -0.21 -14.39
N SER A 200 -2.46 -1.06 -13.51
CA SER A 200 -2.60 -0.92 -12.06
C SER A 200 -2.00 0.39 -11.56
N ARG A 201 -0.79 0.73 -12.00
CA ARG A 201 -0.12 2.00 -11.63
C ARG A 201 -0.92 3.21 -12.08
N GLU A 202 -1.45 3.19 -13.31
CA GLU A 202 -2.30 4.27 -13.81
C GLU A 202 -3.59 4.40 -12.99
N ASN A 203 -4.25 3.28 -12.69
CA ASN A 203 -5.46 3.27 -11.87
C ASN A 203 -5.20 3.84 -10.47
N ALA A 204 -4.08 3.48 -9.85
CA ALA A 204 -3.65 4.02 -8.56
C ALA A 204 -3.33 5.52 -8.64
N TYR A 205 -2.71 5.97 -9.73
CA TYR A 205 -2.47 7.39 -9.99
C TYR A 205 -3.78 8.18 -10.13
N TYR A 206 -4.75 7.63 -10.85
CA TYR A 206 -6.07 8.24 -11.01
C TYR A 206 -6.84 8.32 -9.69
N ALA A 207 -6.74 7.27 -8.87
CA ALA A 207 -7.31 7.25 -7.53
C ALA A 207 -6.71 8.35 -6.63
N ALA A 208 -5.37 8.49 -6.64
CA ALA A 208 -4.68 9.55 -5.91
C ALA A 208 -5.08 10.95 -6.39
N CYS A 209 -5.25 11.16 -7.70
CA CYS A 209 -5.74 12.43 -8.25
C CYS A 209 -7.14 12.77 -7.72
N ASP A 210 -8.07 11.81 -7.73
CA ASP A 210 -9.44 12.05 -7.23
C ASP A 210 -9.50 12.32 -5.72
N LEU A 211 -8.54 11.80 -4.95
CA LEU A 211 -8.42 12.02 -3.52
C LEU A 211 -7.86 13.40 -3.17
N LEU A 212 -6.84 13.84 -3.91
CA LEU A 212 -6.04 15.01 -3.54
C LEU A 212 -6.48 16.30 -4.23
N LEU A 213 -7.16 16.19 -5.37
CA LEU A 213 -7.51 17.33 -6.22
C LEU A 213 -9.02 17.51 -6.32
N ASP A 214 -9.45 18.72 -6.63
CA ASP A 214 -10.84 18.92 -7.06
C ASP A 214 -11.12 18.20 -8.39
N LYS A 215 -12.39 17.99 -8.70
CA LYS A 215 -12.83 17.21 -9.88
C LYS A 215 -12.25 17.73 -11.21
N THR A 216 -12.04 19.04 -11.35
CA THR A 216 -11.52 19.62 -12.59
C THR A 216 -10.00 19.45 -12.64
N ALA A 217 -9.30 19.80 -11.57
CA ALA A 217 -7.86 19.62 -11.47
C ALA A 217 -7.44 18.14 -11.58
N ALA A 218 -8.20 17.23 -10.96
CA ALA A 218 -8.01 15.79 -11.09
C ALA A 218 -8.12 15.36 -12.56
N ARG A 219 -9.15 15.83 -13.28
CA ARG A 219 -9.31 15.51 -14.71
C ARG A 219 -8.13 16.02 -15.54
N ASP A 220 -7.71 17.26 -15.33
CA ASP A 220 -6.59 17.85 -16.05
C ASP A 220 -5.30 17.07 -15.81
N GLU A 221 -5.04 16.67 -14.57
CA GLU A 221 -3.85 15.90 -14.20
C GLU A 221 -3.86 14.50 -14.82
N LYS A 222 -5.01 13.81 -14.78
CA LYS A 222 -5.17 12.52 -15.44
C LYS A 222 -4.89 12.61 -16.94
N ILE A 223 -5.39 13.66 -17.61
CA ILE A 223 -5.10 13.88 -19.04
C ILE A 223 -3.60 14.05 -19.28
N ARG A 224 -2.91 14.87 -18.47
CA ARG A 224 -1.45 15.04 -18.60
C ARG A 224 -0.73 13.71 -18.42
N TYR A 225 -1.09 12.95 -17.40
CA TYR A 225 -0.52 11.63 -17.14
C TYR A 225 -0.73 10.67 -18.32
N SER A 226 -1.97 10.55 -18.85
CA SER A 226 -2.25 9.67 -19.99
C SER A 226 -1.45 10.10 -21.22
N VAL A 227 -1.40 11.40 -21.52
CA VAL A 227 -0.65 11.90 -22.68
C VAL A 227 0.84 11.60 -22.53
N GLN A 228 1.42 11.83 -21.36
CA GLN A 228 2.84 11.59 -21.13
C GLN A 228 3.20 10.11 -21.23
N HIS A 229 2.41 9.23 -20.62
CA HIS A 229 2.77 7.81 -20.47
C HIS A 229 2.24 6.93 -21.60
N ARG A 230 1.01 7.17 -22.09
CA ARG A 230 0.41 6.36 -23.19
C ARG A 230 0.72 6.91 -24.58
N ILE A 231 0.95 8.21 -24.75
CA ILE A 231 1.14 8.83 -26.07
C ILE A 231 2.58 9.31 -26.28
N GLY A 232 3.27 9.76 -25.23
CA GLY A 232 4.58 10.41 -25.33
C GLY A 232 5.62 9.60 -26.12
N HIS A 233 5.64 8.28 -25.94
CA HIS A 233 6.56 7.39 -26.65
C HIS A 233 6.29 7.28 -28.17
N LEU A 234 5.07 7.64 -28.62
CA LEU A 234 4.70 7.68 -30.03
C LEU A 234 5.10 8.99 -30.71
N VAL A 235 5.45 10.02 -29.94
CA VAL A 235 5.80 11.35 -30.47
C VAL A 235 7.28 11.37 -30.85
N PRO A 236 7.64 11.51 -32.13
CA PRO A 236 9.04 11.53 -32.52
C PRO A 236 9.76 12.76 -31.95
N GLY A 237 11.06 12.63 -31.67
CA GLY A 237 11.89 13.75 -31.24
C GLY A 237 11.75 14.97 -32.16
N GLY A 238 11.62 16.16 -31.58
CA GLY A 238 11.43 17.40 -32.32
C GLY A 238 10.04 17.58 -32.93
N HIS A 239 9.02 16.85 -32.47
CA HIS A 239 7.63 17.09 -32.82
C HIS A 239 6.81 17.59 -31.62
N THR A 240 5.70 18.25 -31.90
CA THR A 240 4.70 18.67 -30.93
C THR A 240 3.35 18.09 -31.32
N VAL A 241 2.64 17.51 -30.35
CA VAL A 241 1.26 17.03 -30.51
C VAL A 241 0.31 17.99 -29.84
N ARG A 242 -0.74 18.41 -30.55
CA ARG A 242 -1.83 19.24 -30.03
C ARG A 242 -3.13 18.43 -30.09
N ILE A 243 -3.81 18.31 -28.95
CA ILE A 243 -5.09 17.61 -28.83
C ILE A 243 -6.15 18.64 -28.44
N VAL A 244 -7.21 18.76 -29.23
CA VAL A 244 -8.29 19.73 -29.02
C VAL A 244 -9.63 19.00 -29.00
N ARG A 245 -10.42 19.24 -27.93
CA ARG A 245 -11.81 18.80 -27.85
C ARG A 245 -12.75 19.97 -28.11
N HIS A 246 -13.53 19.89 -29.19
CA HIS A 246 -14.50 20.92 -29.55
C HIS A 246 -15.87 20.64 -28.92
N PRO A 247 -16.64 21.68 -28.55
CA PRO A 247 -18.02 21.50 -28.08
C PRO A 247 -18.89 20.84 -29.14
N GLY A 248 -19.66 19.81 -28.75
CA GLY A 248 -20.61 19.12 -29.63
C GLY A 248 -20.01 18.11 -30.60
N ILE A 249 -18.69 17.88 -30.56
CA ILE A 249 -18.02 16.82 -31.31
C ILE A 249 -17.62 15.71 -30.32
N GLU A 250 -17.97 14.46 -30.62
CA GLU A 250 -17.63 13.32 -29.76
C GLU A 250 -16.15 12.94 -29.83
N THR A 251 -15.51 13.19 -30.97
CA THR A 251 -14.10 12.91 -31.21
C THR A 251 -13.20 14.09 -30.83
N VAL A 252 -11.91 13.80 -30.64
CA VAL A 252 -10.85 14.81 -30.45
C VAL A 252 -10.14 15.07 -31.78
N GLU A 253 -9.81 16.33 -32.03
CA GLU A 253 -8.89 16.70 -33.10
C GLU A 253 -7.44 16.54 -32.61
N VAL A 254 -6.60 15.91 -33.42
CA VAL A 254 -5.19 15.67 -33.11
C VAL A 254 -4.32 16.19 -34.25
N GLU A 255 -3.41 17.10 -33.93
CA GLU A 255 -2.41 17.62 -34.86
C GLU A 255 -1.00 17.26 -34.41
N VAL A 256 -0.15 16.87 -35.36
CA VAL A 256 1.27 16.59 -35.13
C VAL A 256 2.10 17.56 -35.96
N LEU A 257 2.85 18.42 -35.27
CA LEU A 257 3.65 19.48 -35.85
C LEU A 257 5.14 19.14 -35.72
N LYS A 258 5.92 19.40 -36.77
CA LYS A 258 7.38 19.29 -36.70
C LYS A 258 7.95 20.62 -36.18
N ASN A 259 8.75 20.56 -35.13
CA ASN A 259 9.44 21.74 -34.61
C ASN A 259 10.49 22.21 -35.63
N PRO A 260 10.65 23.53 -35.80
CA PRO A 260 11.66 24.10 -36.70
C PRO A 260 13.08 23.76 -36.27
#